data_AF-A0A1P8KB90-F1
#
_entry.id   AF-A0A1P8KB90-F1
#
_cell.length_a   1.000
_cell.length_b   1.000
_cell.length_c   1.000
_cell.angle_alpha   90.00
_cell.angle_beta   90.00
_cell.angle_gamma   90.00
#
_symmetry.space_group_name_H-M   'P 1'
#
loop_
_entity.id
_entity.type
_entity.pdbx_description
1 polymer ?
#
loop_
_entity_poly.entity_id
_entity_poly.type
_entity_poly.pdbx_seq_one_letter_code
_entity_poly.pdbx_strand_id
1 'polypeptide(L)'
;MLRRLQQAANLLGGGLFLTLFVVFIVQIVARFGFNKPLPWTDEAAVILYVWVILWAAAAVVPEREHVVFDLVWNSVGYRARQAMRIVGNLLVGGLALVAIPASWDYVHFMNREGSPVLGISFMWIFLPFVLLLIALVIRCSWAIWNSVLGIGLETELRL
;
A
#
# COMPACT_ATOMS: atom_id res chain seq x y z
N MET A 1 18.29 6.27 -9.70
CA MET A 1 16.88 6.26 -10.19
C MET A 1 15.89 5.97 -9.06
N LEU A 2 16.07 4.89 -8.30
CA LEU A 2 15.21 4.50 -7.17
C LEU A 2 14.98 5.61 -6.12
N ARG A 3 16.02 6.36 -5.74
CA ARG A 3 15.87 7.49 -4.79
C ARG A 3 14.90 8.57 -5.28
N ARG A 4 14.87 8.88 -6.57
CA ARG A 4 13.96 9.89 -7.13
C ARG A 4 12.51 9.39 -7.17
N LEU A 5 12.32 8.11 -7.49
CA LEU A 5 11.01 7.45 -7.42
C LEU A 5 10.45 7.45 -5.98
N GLN A 6 11.30 7.16 -5.00
CA GLN A 6 10.91 7.15 -3.60
C GLN A 6 10.62 8.55 -3.06
N GLN A 7 11.41 9.55 -3.48
CA GLN A 7 11.10 10.95 -3.20
C GLN A 7 9.75 11.38 -3.79
N ALA A 8 9.48 11.02 -5.05
CA ALA A 8 8.19 11.32 -5.68
C ALA A 8 7.04 10.62 -4.95
N ALA A 9 7.20 9.36 -4.56
CA ALA A 9 6.20 8.62 -3.81
C ALA A 9 5.93 9.22 -2.43
N ASN A 10 6.97 9.67 -1.73
CA ASN A 10 6.85 10.34 -0.44
C ASN A 10 6.17 11.72 -0.59
N LEU A 11 6.47 12.46 -1.65
CA LEU A 11 5.81 13.73 -1.93
C LEU A 11 4.32 13.54 -2.23
N LEU A 12 3.96 12.53 -3.03
CA LEU A 12 2.56 12.18 -3.31
C LEU A 12 1.84 11.76 -2.02
N GLY A 13 2.42 10.87 -1.23
CA GLY A 13 1.84 10.43 0.04
C GLY A 13 1.68 11.58 1.05
N GLY A 14 2.69 12.45 1.16
CA GLY A 14 2.64 13.65 1.99
C GLY A 14 1.57 14.64 1.53
N GLY A 15 1.41 14.83 0.21
CA GLY A 15 0.38 15.68 -0.37
C GLY A 15 -1.03 15.15 -0.09
N LEU A 16 -1.25 13.84 -0.23
CA LEU A 16 -2.53 13.20 0.11
C LEU A 16 -2.86 13.37 1.59
N PHE A 17 -1.89 13.14 2.48
CA PHE A 17 -2.06 13.32 3.91
C PHE A 17 -2.35 14.77 4.29
N LEU A 18 -1.62 15.73 3.71
CA LEU A 18 -1.86 17.16 3.93
C LEU A 18 -3.27 17.55 3.48
N THR A 19 -3.72 17.05 2.33
CA THR A 19 -5.07 17.29 1.82
C THR A 19 -6.12 16.73 2.77
N LEU A 20 -5.95 15.49 3.24
CA LEU A 20 -6.82 14.87 4.25
C LEU A 20 -6.88 15.72 5.53
N PHE A 21 -5.72 16.20 6.00
CA PHE A 21 -5.65 17.05 7.18
C PHE A 21 -6.43 18.36 7.00
N VAL A 22 -6.28 19.03 5.86
CA VAL A 22 -7.04 20.25 5.55
C VAL A 22 -8.55 19.97 5.51
N VAL A 23 -8.98 18.88 4.90
CA VAL A 23 -10.40 18.47 4.87
C VAL A 23 -10.93 18.27 6.29
N PHE A 24 -10.16 17.62 7.17
CA PHE A 24 -10.53 17.48 8.58
C PHE A 24 -10.67 18.83 9.30
N ILE A 25 -9.75 19.77 9.07
CA ILE A 25 -9.86 21.12 9.66
C ILE A 25 -11.15 21.81 9.19
N VAL A 26 -11.46 21.74 7.89
CA VAL A 26 -12.71 22.31 7.33
C VAL A 26 -13.93 21.66 7.97
N GLN A 27 -13.94 20.33 8.10
CA GLN A 27 -15.02 19.58 8.73
C GLN A 27 -15.24 19.99 10.20
N ILE A 28 -14.16 20.11 10.98
CA ILE A 28 -14.20 20.54 12.38
C ILE A 28 -14.73 21.97 12.49
N VAL A 29 -14.21 22.90 11.68
CA VAL A 29 -14.64 24.31 11.71
C VAL A 29 -16.10 24.45 11.29
N ALA A 30 -16.53 23.74 10.24
CA ALA A 30 -17.93 23.75 9.78
C ALA A 30 -18.88 23.19 10.85
N ARG A 31 -18.48 22.10 11.51
CA ARG A 31 -19.31 21.43 12.52
C ARG A 31 -19.37 22.19 13.84
N PHE A 32 -18.25 22.64 14.37
CA PHE A 32 -18.19 23.27 15.70
C PHE A 32 -18.29 24.80 15.65
N GLY A 33 -17.80 25.43 14.59
CA GLY A 33 -17.89 26.89 14.41
C GLY A 33 -19.21 27.35 13.81
N PHE A 34 -19.70 26.66 12.78
CA PHE A 34 -20.90 27.05 12.04
C PHE A 34 -22.14 26.19 12.35
N ASN A 35 -21.98 25.15 13.17
CA ASN A 35 -23.03 24.18 13.52
C ASN A 35 -23.75 23.56 12.30
N LYS A 36 -23.04 23.47 11.17
CA LYS A 36 -23.54 22.95 9.89
C LYS A 36 -22.53 21.93 9.35
N PRO A 37 -22.74 20.62 9.59
CA PRO A 37 -21.87 19.59 9.01
C PRO A 37 -22.02 19.61 7.48
N LEU A 38 -20.89 19.52 6.78
CA LEU A 38 -20.83 19.48 5.32
C LEU A 38 -20.71 18.02 4.86
N PRO A 39 -21.74 17.42 4.24
CA PRO A 39 -21.70 15.99 3.88
C PRO A 39 -20.55 15.62 2.94
N TRP A 40 -20.12 16.56 2.09
CA TRP A 40 -19.03 16.34 1.15
C TRP A 40 -17.66 16.21 1.83
N THR A 41 -17.45 16.83 3.00
CA THR A 41 -16.17 16.72 3.73
C THR A 41 -16.01 15.34 4.34
N ASP A 42 -17.11 14.74 4.81
CA ASP A 42 -17.11 13.39 5.38
C ASP A 42 -16.75 12.36 4.28
N GLU A 43 -17.38 12.48 3.11
CA GLU A 43 -17.08 11.61 1.97
C GLU A 43 -15.66 11.81 1.44
N ALA A 44 -15.22 13.06 1.27
CA ALA A 44 -13.86 13.37 0.84
C ALA A 44 -12.81 12.81 1.82
N ALA A 45 -13.04 12.92 3.13
CA ALA A 45 -12.15 12.39 4.14
C ALA A 45 -12.01 10.87 4.03
N VAL A 46 -13.11 10.14 3.85
CA VAL A 46 -13.07 8.67 3.67
C VAL A 46 -12.32 8.28 2.39
N ILE A 47 -12.59 8.95 1.28
CA ILE A 47 -11.89 8.70 0.00
C ILE A 47 -10.39 8.96 0.15
N LEU A 48 -10.01 10.11 0.69
CA LEU A 48 -8.61 10.46 0.92
C LEU A 48 -7.93 9.50 1.90
N TYR A 49 -8.64 9.05 2.93
CA TYR A 49 -8.12 8.08 3.89
C TYR A 49 -7.79 6.74 3.23
N VAL A 50 -8.67 6.21 2.37
CA VAL A 50 -8.43 5.00 1.58
C VAL A 50 -7.17 5.17 0.72
N TRP A 51 -7.04 6.31 0.03
CA TRP A 51 -5.88 6.62 -0.78
C TRP A 51 -4.58 6.70 0.04
N VAL A 52 -4.59 7.41 1.16
CA VAL A 52 -3.42 7.58 2.03
C VAL A 52 -2.92 6.23 2.55
N ILE A 53 -3.82 5.38 3.08
CA ILE A 53 -3.42 4.09 3.65
C ILE A 53 -2.85 3.16 2.60
N LEU A 54 -3.56 3.00 1.48
CA LEU A 54 -3.14 2.08 0.43
C LEU A 54 -1.86 2.56 -0.25
N TRP A 55 -1.71 3.87 -0.46
CA TRP A 55 -0.46 4.44 -0.99
C TRP A 55 0.70 4.29 -0.02
N ALA A 56 0.48 4.56 1.28
CA ALA A 56 1.51 4.38 2.30
C ALA A 56 1.97 2.92 2.34
N ALA A 57 1.05 1.96 2.35
CA ALA A 57 1.37 0.54 2.29
C ALA A 57 2.14 0.17 1.00
N ALA A 58 1.75 0.72 -0.15
CA ALA A 58 2.37 0.42 -1.44
C ALA A 58 3.80 1.00 -1.59
N ALA A 59 4.06 2.19 -1.05
CA ALA A 59 5.25 2.96 -1.41
C ALA A 59 6.11 3.46 -0.24
N VAL A 60 5.54 3.62 0.96
CA VAL A 60 6.20 4.26 2.11
C VAL A 60 6.63 3.24 3.16
N VAL A 61 5.79 2.25 3.45
CA VAL A 61 6.04 1.25 4.51
C VAL A 61 7.19 0.31 4.13
N PRO A 62 8.26 0.20 4.97
CA PRO A 62 9.35 -0.74 4.76
C PRO A 62 8.97 -2.19 5.10
N GLU A 63 9.58 -3.17 4.43
CA GLU A 63 9.32 -4.63 4.58
C GLU A 63 9.46 -5.20 6.00
N ARG A 64 10.15 -4.49 6.90
CA ARG A 64 10.57 -4.99 8.22
C ARG A 64 9.47 -5.00 9.30
N GLU A 65 8.24 -4.64 8.96
CA GLU A 65 7.17 -4.46 9.96
C GLU A 65 6.26 -5.69 10.15
N HIS A 66 6.47 -6.77 9.36
CA HIS A 66 5.72 -8.02 9.56
C HIS A 66 6.42 -8.88 10.60
N VAL A 67 5.69 -9.29 11.64
CA VAL A 67 6.19 -10.14 12.72
C VAL A 67 6.72 -11.45 12.13
N VAL A 68 8.03 -11.67 12.25
CA VAL A 68 8.70 -12.90 11.77
C VAL A 68 8.87 -13.85 12.95
N PHE A 69 8.56 -15.14 12.72
CA PHE A 69 8.88 -16.19 13.69
C PHE A 69 10.35 -16.58 13.56
N ASP A 70 11.20 -15.92 14.34
CA ASP A 70 12.66 -16.07 14.27
C ASP A 70 13.17 -17.44 14.74
N LEU A 71 12.37 -18.21 15.49
CA LEU A 71 12.80 -19.50 16.06
C LEU A 71 13.13 -20.53 14.97
N VAL A 72 12.31 -20.60 13.91
CA VAL A 72 12.54 -21.48 12.77
C VAL A 72 13.58 -20.88 11.83
N TRP A 73 13.59 -19.54 11.67
CA TRP A 73 14.53 -18.84 10.79
C TRP A 73 15.99 -18.93 11.25
N ASN A 74 16.21 -18.91 12.57
CA ASN A 74 17.54 -18.97 13.18
C ASN A 74 18.04 -20.41 13.39
N SER A 75 17.16 -21.40 13.39
CA SER A 75 17.55 -22.82 13.54
C SER A 75 17.94 -23.50 12.23
N VAL A 76 17.72 -22.86 11.08
CA VAL A 76 18.02 -23.42 9.75
C VAL A 76 19.30 -22.89 9.11
N GLY A 77 19.92 -23.70 8.25
CA GLY A 77 21.08 -23.27 7.45
C GLY A 77 20.75 -22.29 6.32
N TYR A 78 21.78 -21.68 5.74
CA TYR A 78 21.70 -20.66 4.70
C TYR A 78 20.77 -21.02 3.52
N ARG A 79 20.88 -22.25 2.99
CA ARG A 79 20.08 -22.71 1.84
C ARG A 79 18.60 -22.85 2.16
N ALA A 80 18.27 -23.29 3.38
CA ALA A 80 16.89 -23.42 3.83
C ALA A 80 16.26 -22.04 4.09
N ARG A 81 17.02 -21.09 4.64
CA ARG A 81 16.62 -19.68 4.78
C ARG A 81 16.31 -19.03 3.43
N GLN A 82 17.18 -19.24 2.46
CA GLN A 82 16.97 -18.77 1.08
C GLN A 82 15.70 -19.37 0.46
N ALA A 83 15.47 -20.68 0.63
CA ALA A 83 14.26 -21.34 0.15
C ALA A 83 12.98 -20.79 0.81
N MET A 84 12.98 -20.61 2.14
CA MET A 84 11.84 -20.04 2.85
C MET A 84 11.51 -18.62 2.38
N ARG A 85 12.53 -17.78 2.17
CA ARG A 85 12.34 -16.42 1.66
C ARG A 85 11.75 -16.41 0.24
N ILE A 86 12.26 -17.28 -0.64
CA ILE A 86 11.76 -17.41 -2.01
C ILE A 86 10.31 -17.89 -1.98
N VAL A 87 10.00 -18.95 -1.24
CA VAL A 87 8.64 -19.50 -1.15
C VAL A 87 7.67 -18.47 -0.59
N GLY A 88 8.02 -17.79 0.51
CA GLY A 88 7.16 -16.75 1.10
C GLY A 88 6.86 -15.61 0.13
N ASN A 89 7.89 -15.07 -0.54
CA ASN A 89 7.69 -14.01 -1.54
C ASN A 89 6.96 -14.50 -2.78
N LEU A 90 7.13 -15.76 -3.18
CA LEU A 90 6.44 -16.35 -4.33
C LEU A 90 4.95 -16.56 -4.01
N LEU A 91 4.61 -16.96 -2.79
CA LEU A 91 3.23 -17.07 -2.35
C LEU A 91 2.55 -15.69 -2.34
N VAL A 92 3.16 -14.70 -1.67
CA VAL A 92 2.59 -13.35 -1.56
C VAL A 92 2.53 -12.66 -2.93
N GLY A 93 3.64 -12.63 -3.66
CA GLY A 93 3.72 -12.02 -4.98
C GLY A 93 2.88 -12.76 -6.03
N GLY A 94 2.80 -14.09 -5.95
CA GLY A 94 1.98 -14.91 -6.84
C GLY A 94 0.49 -14.70 -6.62
N LEU A 95 0.04 -14.70 -5.35
CA LEU A 95 -1.34 -14.36 -5.01
C LEU A 95 -1.70 -12.94 -5.46
N ALA A 96 -0.81 -11.97 -5.23
CA ALA A 96 -1.00 -10.60 -5.68
C ALA A 96 -1.11 -10.52 -7.21
N LEU A 97 -0.25 -11.24 -7.94
CA LEU A 97 -0.26 -11.27 -9.41
C LEU A 97 -1.57 -11.83 -9.97
N VAL A 98 -2.08 -12.91 -9.39
CA VAL A 98 -3.37 -13.51 -9.78
C VAL A 98 -4.54 -12.59 -9.41
N ALA A 99 -4.43 -11.82 -8.32
CA ALA A 99 -5.47 -10.91 -7.87
C ALA A 99 -5.58 -9.64 -8.74
N ILE A 100 -4.52 -9.21 -9.45
CA ILE A 100 -4.53 -7.99 -10.28
C ILE A 100 -5.66 -7.98 -11.32
N PRO A 101 -5.82 -8.97 -12.22
CA PRO A 101 -6.86 -8.94 -13.25
C PRO A 101 -8.26 -8.91 -12.65
N ALA A 102 -8.53 -9.74 -11.64
CA ALA A 102 -9.82 -9.75 -10.95
C ALA A 102 -10.14 -8.42 -10.27
N SER A 103 -9.12 -7.80 -9.64
CA SER A 103 -9.27 -6.50 -9.00
C SER A 103 -9.47 -5.38 -10.02
N TRP A 104 -8.78 -5.44 -11.16
CA TRP A 104 -8.94 -4.47 -12.23
C TRP A 104 -10.32 -4.54 -12.87
N ASP A 105 -10.82 -5.75 -13.16
CA ASP A 105 -12.16 -5.97 -13.70
C ASP A 105 -13.23 -5.44 -12.74
N TYR A 106 -13.07 -5.68 -11.44
CA TYR A 106 -13.96 -5.15 -10.41
C TYR A 106 -13.95 -3.62 -10.33
N VAL A 107 -12.76 -3.01 -10.31
CA VAL A 107 -12.59 -1.55 -10.27
C VAL A 107 -13.16 -0.89 -11.53
N HIS A 108 -12.96 -1.50 -12.70
CA HIS A 108 -13.52 -1.03 -13.96
C HIS A 108 -15.05 -1.18 -13.98
N PHE A 109 -15.59 -2.27 -13.43
CA PHE A 109 -17.04 -2.45 -13.28
C PHE A 109 -17.66 -1.38 -12.38
N MET A 110 -16.98 -1.03 -11.27
CA MET A 110 -17.38 0.03 -10.36
C MET A 110 -17.32 1.44 -10.93
N ASN A 111 -16.79 1.62 -12.15
CA ASN A 111 -16.85 2.91 -12.82
C ASN A 111 -18.29 3.37 -13.15
N ARG A 112 -19.25 2.45 -13.10
CA ARG A 112 -20.67 2.73 -13.37
C ARG A 112 -21.39 3.39 -12.19
N GLU A 113 -20.81 3.31 -11.00
CA GLU A 113 -21.38 3.86 -9.78
C GLU A 113 -20.59 5.07 -9.30
N GLY A 114 -21.31 6.11 -8.89
CA GLY A 114 -20.76 7.36 -8.38
C GLY A 114 -21.02 7.51 -6.89
N SER A 115 -20.14 8.24 -6.22
CA SER A 115 -20.24 8.55 -4.81
C SER A 115 -21.49 9.43 -4.54
N PRO A 116 -22.26 9.19 -3.46
CA PRO A 116 -23.56 9.85 -3.25
C PRO A 116 -23.54 11.38 -3.18
N VAL A 117 -22.44 12.00 -2.71
CA VAL A 117 -22.39 13.46 -2.51
C VAL A 117 -21.54 14.15 -3.58
N LEU A 118 -20.33 13.64 -3.82
CA LEU A 118 -19.36 14.22 -4.76
C LEU A 118 -19.54 13.72 -6.20
N GLY A 119 -20.30 12.63 -6.42
CA GLY A 119 -20.49 12.04 -7.75
C GLY A 119 -19.21 11.45 -8.34
N ILE A 120 -18.19 11.19 -7.52
CA ILE A 120 -16.91 10.64 -7.97
C ILE A 120 -17.10 9.16 -8.27
N SER A 121 -16.67 8.72 -9.45
CA SER A 121 -16.72 7.31 -9.81
C SER A 121 -15.93 6.45 -8.82
N PHE A 122 -16.54 5.36 -8.34
CA PHE A 122 -15.89 4.42 -7.41
C PHE A 122 -14.62 3.80 -7.99
N MET A 123 -14.45 3.80 -9.32
CA MET A 123 -13.21 3.41 -9.96
C MET A 123 -12.01 4.16 -9.37
N TRP A 124 -12.11 5.49 -9.21
CA TRP A 124 -11.04 6.31 -8.66
C TRP A 124 -10.81 6.08 -7.17
N ILE A 125 -11.86 5.70 -6.44
CA ILE A 125 -11.78 5.44 -5.00
C ILE A 125 -10.99 4.15 -4.74
N PHE A 126 -11.20 3.11 -5.56
CA PHE A 126 -10.58 1.79 -5.39
C PHE A 126 -9.30 1.56 -6.21
N LEU A 127 -8.98 2.43 -7.17
CA LEU A 127 -7.72 2.39 -7.93
C LEU A 127 -6.44 2.21 -7.10
N PRO A 128 -6.24 2.89 -5.94
CA PRO A 128 -5.02 2.70 -5.14
C PRO A 128 -4.83 1.27 -4.64
N PHE A 129 -5.89 0.45 -4.57
CA PHE A 129 -5.78 -0.96 -4.24
C PHE A 129 -5.06 -1.75 -5.35
N VAL A 130 -5.36 -1.47 -6.62
CA VAL A 130 -4.66 -2.09 -7.75
C VAL A 130 -3.18 -1.67 -7.76
N LEU A 131 -2.90 -0.40 -7.45
CA LEU A 131 -1.53 0.10 -7.31
C LEU A 131 -0.77 -0.62 -6.19
N LEU A 132 -1.41 -0.90 -5.06
CA LEU A 132 -0.85 -1.70 -3.98
C LEU A 132 -0.47 -3.11 -4.47
N LEU A 133 -1.36 -3.80 -5.19
CA LEU A 133 -1.08 -5.14 -5.71
C LEU A 133 0.10 -5.14 -6.68
N ILE A 134 0.16 -4.16 -7.59
CA ILE A 134 1.29 -4.01 -8.52
C ILE A 134 2.59 -3.75 -7.75
N ALA A 135 2.57 -2.86 -6.75
CA ALA A 135 3.73 -2.57 -5.93
C ALA A 135 4.21 -3.82 -5.16
N LEU A 136 3.28 -4.63 -4.65
CA LEU A 136 3.57 -5.88 -3.95
C LEU A 136 4.24 -6.90 -4.88
N VAL A 137 3.73 -7.07 -6.11
CA VAL A 137 4.34 -7.95 -7.12
C VAL A 137 5.77 -7.51 -7.45
N ILE A 138 5.99 -6.20 -7.64
CA ILE A 138 7.33 -5.66 -7.93
C ILE A 138 8.28 -5.92 -6.74
N ARG A 139 7.83 -5.66 -5.51
CA ARG A 139 8.63 -5.88 -4.30
C ARG A 139 8.99 -7.35 -4.12
N CYS A 140 8.02 -8.26 -4.20
CA CYS A 140 8.26 -9.70 -4.08
C CYS A 140 9.20 -10.21 -5.18
N SER A 141 9.03 -9.73 -6.42
CA SER A 141 9.92 -10.09 -7.54
C SER A 141 11.36 -9.64 -7.27
N TRP A 142 11.54 -8.42 -6.75
CA TRP A 142 12.85 -7.92 -6.35
C TRP A 142 13.44 -8.76 -5.20
N ALA A 143 12.65 -9.07 -4.19
CA ALA A 143 13.08 -9.87 -3.03
C ALA A 143 13.52 -11.28 -3.45
N ILE A 144 12.81 -11.91 -4.39
CA ILE A 144 13.19 -13.21 -4.97
C ILE A 144 14.52 -13.08 -5.73
N TRP A 145 14.67 -12.04 -6.57
CA TRP A 145 15.90 -11.81 -7.33
C TRP A 145 17.13 -11.64 -6.41
N ASN A 146 17.01 -10.81 -5.38
CA ASN A 146 18.07 -10.62 -4.38
C ASN A 146 18.37 -11.93 -3.62
N SER A 147 17.35 -12.71 -3.31
CA SER A 147 17.50 -13.99 -2.62
C SER A 147 18.24 -15.01 -3.49
N VAL A 148 17.98 -15.05 -4.79
CA VAL A 148 18.71 -15.92 -5.75
C VAL A 148 20.18 -15.51 -5.88
N LEU A 149 20.46 -14.21 -5.85
CA LEU A 149 21.83 -13.67 -5.86
C LEU A 149 22.59 -13.86 -4.54
N GLY A 150 21.94 -14.35 -3.49
CA GLY A 150 22.55 -14.53 -2.16
C GLY A 150 22.78 -13.23 -1.38
N ILE A 151 22.20 -12.11 -1.84
CA ILE A 151 22.42 -10.79 -1.23
C ILE A 151 21.38 -10.57 -0.12
N GLY A 152 21.84 -10.41 1.13
CA GLY A 152 21.00 -10.01 2.26
C GLY A 152 20.47 -11.14 3.15
N LEU A 153 21.13 -12.30 3.16
CA LEU A 153 20.88 -13.40 4.12
C LEU A 153 21.78 -13.34 5.37
N GLU A 154 22.84 -12.53 5.32
CA GLU A 154 23.89 -12.41 6.33
C GLU A 154 23.66 -11.21 7.29
N THR A 155 22.84 -10.23 6.89
CA THR A 155 22.70 -8.95 7.59
C THR A 155 21.94 -9.05 8.92
N GLU A 156 21.24 -10.15 9.20
CA GLU A 156 20.53 -10.39 10.47
C GLU A 156 21.38 -11.15 11.52
N LEU A 157 22.56 -11.65 11.15
CA LEU A 157 23.47 -12.35 12.07
C LEU A 157 24.36 -11.41 12.92
N ARG A 158 24.11 -10.09 12.89
CA ARG A 158 24.86 -9.07 13.65
C ARG A 158 23.97 -8.20 14.55
N LEU A 159 22.93 -8.79 15.14
CA LEU A 159 22.26 -8.26 16.33
C LEU A 159 22.42 -9.27 17.46
#